data_AF-A0A5B7V5V9-F1
#
_entry.id   AF-A0A5B7V5V9-F1
#
_cell.length_a   1.000
_cell.length_b   1.000
_cell.length_c   1.000
_cell.angle_alpha   90.00
_cell.angle_beta   90.00
_cell.angle_gamma   90.00
#
_symmetry.space_group_name_H-M   'P 1'
#
loop_
_entity.id
_entity.type
_entity.pdbx_description
1 polymer ?
#
loop_
_entity_poly.entity_id
_entity_poly.type
_entity_poly.pdbx_seq_one_letter_code
_entity_poly.pdbx_strand_id
1 'polypeptide(L)'
;MHERKNAPLRSDAQRNRARILEVALTELTRAADTPLSAIAKKAGVGQGTFYRNFPSREALVLEVYRYEVEQVADTAAQLLETRPPDQALREWMTRLAQYSMTKAGLAQAMGKATAYGSFAALGHGPLTCAITLLLDANDAAGTIRPGLSPDDFMLAIAGLWHIDPDSDWQARVDQLLDIVMDGLRAGAPGR
;
A
#
# COMPACT_ATOMS: atom_id res chain seq x y z
N MET A 1 47.33 -2.81 10.30
CA MET A 1 46.38 -1.73 9.97
C MET A 1 45.14 -2.37 9.38
N HIS A 2 44.06 -2.41 10.17
CA HIS A 2 42.76 -3.01 9.82
C HIS A 2 41.90 -1.95 9.15
N GLU A 3 41.37 -2.23 7.96
CA GLU A 3 40.16 -1.58 7.45
C GLU A 3 39.47 -2.54 6.46
N ARG A 4 38.58 -3.40 6.98
CA ARG A 4 37.63 -4.13 6.14
C ARG A 4 36.33 -3.34 6.09
N LYS A 5 36.06 -2.75 4.91
CA LYS A 5 34.79 -2.15 4.47
C LYS A 5 33.58 -2.93 4.97
N ASN A 6 32.79 -2.33 5.87
CA ASN A 6 31.60 -2.96 6.47
C ASN A 6 30.28 -2.36 5.93
N ALA A 7 30.20 -2.15 4.61
CA ALA A 7 29.05 -1.51 3.95
C ALA A 7 28.28 -2.32 2.85
N PRO A 8 28.48 -3.62 2.55
CA PRO A 8 27.59 -4.34 1.61
C PRO A 8 26.37 -5.03 2.27
N LEU A 9 26.49 -5.43 3.54
CA LEU A 9 25.56 -6.40 4.18
C LEU A 9 24.13 -5.85 4.42
N ARG A 10 23.98 -4.55 4.66
CA ARG A 10 22.66 -3.94 4.94
C ARG A 10 21.78 -3.86 3.69
N SER A 11 22.38 -3.57 2.54
CA SER A 11 21.67 -3.49 1.26
C SER A 11 21.20 -4.87 0.80
N ASP A 12 22.03 -5.89 0.99
CA ASP A 12 21.65 -7.27 0.65
C ASP A 12 20.60 -7.83 1.61
N ALA A 13 20.69 -7.50 2.91
CA ALA A 13 19.64 -7.86 3.88
C ALA A 13 18.30 -7.20 3.56
N GLN A 14 18.28 -5.93 3.16
CA GLN A 14 17.08 -5.22 2.74
C GLN A 14 16.48 -5.81 1.45
N ARG A 15 17.30 -6.05 0.41
CA ARG A 15 16.84 -6.71 -0.82
C ARG A 15 16.29 -8.10 -0.56
N ASN A 16 16.94 -8.85 0.33
CA ASN A 16 16.47 -10.18 0.70
C ASN A 16 15.14 -10.11 1.46
N ARG A 17 14.96 -9.10 2.32
CA ARG A 17 13.69 -8.85 3.01
C ARG A 17 12.59 -8.50 2.02
N ALA A 18 12.81 -7.54 1.11
CA ALA A 18 11.83 -7.16 0.09
C ALA A 18 11.38 -8.37 -0.74
N ARG A 19 12.33 -9.18 -1.22
CA ARG A 19 12.02 -10.43 -1.95
C ARG A 19 11.14 -11.39 -1.14
N ILE A 20 11.41 -11.55 0.16
CA ILE A 20 10.57 -12.41 1.01
C ILE A 20 9.14 -11.84 1.08
N LEU A 21 8.97 -10.53 1.23
CA LEU A 21 7.67 -9.89 1.35
C LEU A 21 6.88 -9.93 0.03
N GLU A 22 7.52 -9.72 -1.12
CA GLU A 22 6.91 -9.89 -2.45
C GLU A 22 6.41 -11.32 -2.69
N VAL A 23 7.24 -12.32 -2.35
CA VAL A 23 6.86 -13.74 -2.47
C VAL A 23 5.73 -14.06 -1.49
N ALA A 24 5.83 -13.59 -0.24
CA ALA A 24 4.81 -13.82 0.76
C ALA A 24 3.46 -13.21 0.35
N LEU A 25 3.44 -11.98 -0.15
CA LEU A 25 2.25 -11.33 -0.71
C LEU A 25 1.61 -12.21 -1.79
N THR A 26 2.38 -12.57 -2.81
CA THR A 26 1.89 -13.36 -3.95
C THR A 26 1.26 -14.68 -3.51
N GLU A 27 1.92 -15.38 -2.59
CA GLU A 27 1.49 -16.69 -2.13
C GLU A 27 0.28 -16.62 -1.19
N LEU A 28 0.26 -15.66 -0.27
CA LEU A 28 -0.82 -15.50 0.70
C LEU A 28 -2.11 -14.95 0.06
N THR A 29 -2.00 -14.11 -0.98
CA THR A 29 -3.16 -13.66 -1.76
C THR A 29 -3.79 -14.82 -2.55
N ARG A 30 -2.98 -15.78 -3.02
CA ARG A 30 -3.49 -16.98 -3.71
C ARG A 30 -4.09 -18.01 -2.74
N ALA A 31 -3.43 -18.25 -1.62
CA ALA A 31 -3.84 -19.21 -0.62
C ALA A 31 -3.36 -18.76 0.77
N ALA A 32 -4.31 -18.30 1.60
CA ALA A 32 -4.04 -17.74 2.93
C ALA A 32 -3.32 -18.72 3.87
N ASP A 33 -3.50 -20.02 3.67
CA ASP A 33 -2.91 -21.11 4.45
C ASP A 33 -1.51 -21.54 3.98
N THR A 34 -0.96 -20.92 2.92
CA THR A 34 0.35 -21.29 2.36
C THR A 34 1.42 -21.45 3.45
N PRO A 35 2.14 -22.58 3.54
CA PRO A 35 3.14 -22.79 4.57
C PRO A 35 4.30 -21.79 4.51
N LEU A 36 4.71 -21.24 5.67
CA LEU A 36 5.86 -20.33 5.77
C LEU A 36 7.16 -20.92 5.19
N SER A 37 7.34 -22.23 5.36
CA SER A 37 8.48 -22.95 4.81
C SER A 37 8.50 -22.97 3.27
N ALA A 38 7.32 -23.00 2.63
CA ALA A 38 7.17 -22.90 1.18
C ALA A 38 7.50 -21.48 0.68
N ILE A 39 7.05 -20.46 1.41
CA ILE A 39 7.39 -19.04 1.14
C ILE A 39 8.91 -18.85 1.24
N ALA A 40 9.55 -19.31 2.31
CA ALA A 40 11.00 -19.23 2.49
C ALA A 40 11.76 -19.90 1.34
N LYS A 41 11.32 -21.09 0.91
CA LYS A 41 11.90 -21.81 -0.23
C LYS A 41 11.76 -21.02 -1.53
N LYS A 42 10.57 -20.48 -1.83
CA LYS A 42 10.31 -19.67 -3.03
C LYS A 42 11.10 -18.35 -3.03
N ALA A 43 11.28 -17.74 -1.86
CA ALA A 43 12.10 -16.54 -1.70
C ALA A 43 13.62 -16.82 -1.77
N GLY A 44 14.03 -18.09 -1.82
CA GLY A 44 15.44 -18.49 -1.91
C GLY A 44 16.23 -18.28 -0.61
N VAL A 45 15.56 -18.33 0.55
CA VAL A 45 16.17 -18.08 1.86
C VAL A 45 16.14 -19.31 2.77
N GLY A 46 17.18 -19.49 3.57
CA GLY A 46 17.25 -20.58 4.55
C GLY A 46 16.19 -20.42 5.65
N GLN A 47 15.57 -21.52 6.06
CA GLN A 47 14.51 -21.55 7.09
C GLN A 47 14.93 -20.84 8.39
N GLY A 48 16.16 -21.08 8.87
CA GLY A 48 16.66 -20.44 10.08
C GLY A 48 16.84 -18.92 9.98
N THR A 49 17.05 -18.38 8.78
CA THR A 49 17.07 -16.92 8.55
C THR A 49 15.65 -16.38 8.44
N PHE A 50 14.77 -17.11 7.78
CA PHE A 50 13.35 -16.75 7.64
C PHE A 50 12.66 -16.63 9.01
N TYR A 51 12.68 -17.70 9.82
CA TYR A 51 11.99 -17.72 11.12
C TYR A 51 12.58 -16.74 12.15
N ARG A 52 13.85 -16.32 12.00
CA ARG A 52 14.42 -15.23 12.80
C ARG A 52 13.83 -13.86 12.47
N ASN A 53 13.45 -13.64 11.21
CA ASN A 53 12.85 -12.39 10.75
C ASN A 53 11.32 -12.41 10.84
N PHE A 54 10.72 -13.59 10.73
CA PHE A 54 9.27 -13.82 10.68
C PHE A 54 8.93 -15.02 11.59
N PRO A 55 8.90 -14.81 12.91
CA PRO A 55 8.73 -15.89 13.87
C PRO A 55 7.34 -16.54 13.83
N SER A 56 6.34 -15.83 13.32
CA SER A 56 4.98 -16.32 13.14
C SER A 56 4.37 -15.88 11.81
N ARG A 57 3.23 -16.48 11.45
CA ARG A 57 2.48 -16.09 10.26
C ARG A 57 1.96 -14.66 10.38
N GLU A 58 1.45 -14.31 11.56
CA GLU A 58 0.93 -12.99 11.86
C GLU A 58 2.03 -11.93 11.73
N ALA A 59 3.25 -12.24 12.20
CA ALA A 59 4.41 -11.37 12.02
C ALA A 59 4.76 -11.16 10.54
N LEU A 60 4.71 -12.22 9.72
CA LEU A 60 4.92 -12.08 8.28
C LEU A 60 3.83 -11.25 7.62
N VAL A 61 2.55 -11.52 7.90
CA VAL A 61 1.42 -10.80 7.27
C VAL A 61 1.47 -9.31 7.63
N LEU A 62 1.80 -8.98 8.88
CA LEU A 62 1.96 -7.58 9.32
C LEU A 62 3.07 -6.87 8.54
N GLU A 63 4.19 -7.54 8.29
CA GLU A 63 5.29 -7.00 7.50
C GLU A 63 4.96 -6.89 6.02
N VAL A 64 4.24 -7.86 5.46
CA VAL A 64 3.73 -7.79 4.08
C VAL A 64 2.80 -6.58 3.93
N TYR A 65 1.90 -6.38 4.89
CA TYR A 65 1.02 -5.23 4.89
C TYR A 65 1.78 -3.90 4.92
N ARG A 66 2.77 -3.77 5.81
CA ARG A 66 3.61 -2.56 5.89
C ARG A 66 4.34 -2.30 4.58
N TYR A 67 4.92 -3.35 4.00
CA TYR A 67 5.63 -3.27 2.73
C TYR A 67 4.71 -2.83 1.58
N GLU A 68 3.50 -3.39 1.47
CA GLU A 68 2.55 -2.97 0.45
C GLU A 68 2.08 -1.52 0.65
N VAL A 69 1.83 -1.08 1.88
CA VAL A 69 1.50 0.32 2.19
C VAL A 69 2.62 1.25 1.72
N GLU A 70 3.87 0.91 2.00
CA GLU A 70 5.03 1.67 1.55
C GLU A 70 5.12 1.70 0.02
N GLN A 71 4.94 0.57 -0.66
CA GLN A 71 4.94 0.53 -2.13
C GLN A 71 3.86 1.42 -2.72
N VAL A 72 2.63 1.39 -2.21
CA VAL A 72 1.56 2.28 -2.69
C VAL A 72 1.91 3.75 -2.40
N ALA A 73 2.37 4.07 -1.20
CA ALA A 73 2.77 5.43 -0.84
C ALA A 73 3.88 5.98 -1.75
N ASP A 74 4.92 5.19 -2.01
CA ASP A 74 6.07 5.57 -2.85
C ASP A 74 5.68 5.89 -4.30
N THR A 75 4.57 5.33 -4.79
CA THR A 75 4.11 5.63 -6.16
C THR A 75 3.64 7.08 -6.33
N ALA A 76 3.25 7.78 -5.27
CA ALA A 76 2.77 9.16 -5.37
C ALA A 76 3.81 10.09 -6.02
N ALA A 77 5.06 10.07 -5.55
CA ALA A 77 6.14 10.88 -6.10
C ALA A 77 6.44 10.51 -7.56
N GLN A 78 6.51 9.21 -7.87
CA GLN A 78 6.77 8.71 -9.23
C GLN A 78 5.68 9.10 -10.23
N LEU A 79 4.42 9.11 -9.78
CA LEU A 79 3.29 9.52 -10.61
C LEU A 79 3.35 11.01 -10.92
N LEU A 80 3.69 11.85 -9.93
CA LEU A 80 3.85 13.30 -10.13
C LEU A 80 5.02 13.67 -11.05
N GLU A 81 6.07 12.85 -11.12
CA GLU A 81 7.17 13.06 -12.08
C GLU A 81 6.75 12.86 -13.54
N THR A 82 5.70 12.07 -13.77
CA THR A 82 5.35 11.56 -15.11
C THR A 82 3.96 11.98 -15.59
N ARG A 83 3.14 12.59 -14.73
CA ARG A 83 1.74 12.93 -15.01
C ARG A 83 1.35 14.29 -14.43
N PRO A 84 0.34 14.95 -15.02
CA PRO A 84 -0.33 16.06 -14.36
C PRO A 84 -0.87 15.67 -12.97
N PRO A 85 -0.89 16.60 -11.99
CA PRO A 85 -1.23 16.26 -10.59
C PRO A 85 -2.58 15.57 -10.39
N ASP A 86 -3.60 15.94 -11.15
CA ASP A 86 -4.94 15.36 -11.04
C ASP A 86 -5.01 13.94 -11.61
N GLN A 87 -4.27 13.69 -12.68
CA GLN A 87 -4.11 12.35 -13.25
C GLN A 87 -3.26 11.46 -12.34
N ALA A 88 -2.20 12.02 -11.73
CA ALA A 88 -1.40 11.32 -10.73
C ALA A 88 -2.23 10.92 -9.50
N LEU A 89 -3.05 11.83 -8.98
CA LEU A 89 -3.95 11.56 -7.85
C LEU A 89 -4.96 10.46 -8.18
N ARG A 90 -5.61 10.52 -9.35
CA ARG A 90 -6.56 9.49 -9.80
C ARG A 90 -5.90 8.11 -9.89
N GLU A 91 -4.77 8.02 -10.57
CA GLU A 91 -4.01 6.77 -10.71
C GLU A 91 -3.55 6.23 -9.36
N TRP A 92 -3.09 7.11 -8.46
CA TRP A 92 -2.69 6.72 -7.11
C TRP A 92 -3.86 6.16 -6.30
N MET A 93 -5.04 6.78 -6.37
CA MET A 93 -6.26 6.25 -5.73
C MET A 93 -6.66 4.88 -6.29
N THR A 94 -6.53 4.66 -7.60
CA THR A 94 -6.78 3.35 -8.21
C THR A 94 -5.85 2.29 -7.63
N ARG A 95 -4.56 2.59 -7.45
CA ARG A 95 -3.59 1.67 -6.83
C ARG A 95 -3.91 1.40 -5.36
N LEU A 96 -4.31 2.43 -4.61
CA LEU A 96 -4.73 2.30 -3.22
C LEU A 96 -5.99 1.40 -3.08
N ALA A 97 -6.94 1.54 -4.01
CA ALA A 97 -8.14 0.72 -4.05
C ALA A 97 -7.80 -0.75 -4.37
N GLN A 98 -6.95 -1.00 -5.38
CA GLN A 98 -6.46 -2.34 -5.72
C GLN A 98 -5.78 -3.03 -4.53
N TYR A 99 -4.92 -2.30 -3.83
CA TYR A 99 -4.29 -2.75 -2.59
C TYR A 99 -5.31 -3.12 -1.50
N SER A 100 -6.38 -2.33 -1.36
CA SER A 100 -7.40 -2.59 -0.36
C SER A 100 -8.18 -3.87 -0.65
N MET A 101 -8.27 -4.29 -1.90
CA MET A 101 -8.94 -5.54 -2.32
C MET A 101 -8.06 -6.79 -2.12
N THR A 102 -6.73 -6.70 -2.32
CA THR A 102 -5.81 -7.81 -2.01
C THR A 102 -5.72 -8.11 -0.51
N LYS A 103 -6.08 -7.15 0.34
CA LYS A 103 -6.13 -7.27 1.80
C LYS A 103 -7.12 -8.33 2.32
N ALA A 104 -8.19 -8.65 1.57
CA ALA A 104 -9.18 -9.63 2.01
C ALA A 104 -8.56 -11.02 2.26
N GLY A 105 -7.64 -11.45 1.38
CA GLY A 105 -6.89 -12.71 1.56
C GLY A 105 -5.91 -12.68 2.73
N LEU A 106 -5.24 -11.54 2.95
CA LEU A 106 -4.31 -11.36 4.07
C LEU A 106 -5.03 -11.28 5.43
N ALA A 107 -6.21 -10.66 5.49
CA ALA A 107 -7.03 -10.61 6.70
C ALA A 107 -7.52 -12.01 7.12
N GLN A 108 -7.82 -12.90 6.16
CA GLN A 108 -8.10 -14.30 6.45
C GLN A 108 -6.88 -15.01 7.07
N ALA A 109 -5.66 -14.70 6.62
CA ALA A 109 -4.44 -15.28 7.16
C ALA A 109 -4.10 -14.83 8.61
N MET A 110 -4.66 -13.71 9.09
CA MET A 110 -4.46 -13.19 10.46
C MET A 110 -5.60 -13.49 11.43
N GLY A 111 -6.74 -14.00 10.95
CA GLY A 111 -7.97 -14.10 11.74
C GLY A 111 -8.65 -12.75 11.97
N LYS A 112 -10.00 -12.74 12.00
CA LYS A 112 -10.82 -11.52 11.93
C LYS A 112 -10.57 -10.50 13.06
N ALA A 113 -10.32 -10.94 14.30
CA ALA A 113 -10.13 -10.07 15.45
C ALA A 113 -8.74 -9.38 15.49
N THR A 114 -7.70 -10.08 15.04
CA THR A 114 -6.31 -9.61 15.00
C THR A 114 -6.04 -8.66 13.84
N ALA A 115 -6.78 -8.84 12.74
CA ALA A 115 -6.69 -8.02 11.53
C ALA A 115 -7.12 -6.56 11.78
N TYR A 116 -8.31 -6.34 12.37
CA TYR A 116 -8.89 -4.99 12.47
C TYR A 116 -8.05 -4.03 13.33
N GLY A 117 -7.58 -4.48 14.50
CA GLY A 117 -6.76 -3.66 15.41
C GLY A 117 -5.35 -3.36 14.87
N SER A 118 -4.74 -4.32 14.16
CA SER A 118 -3.38 -4.15 13.62
C SER A 118 -3.36 -3.24 12.39
N PHE A 119 -4.40 -3.28 11.55
CA PHE A 119 -4.44 -2.46 10.33
C PHE A 119 -4.82 -1.00 10.57
N ALA A 120 -5.66 -0.71 11.57
CA ALA A 120 -5.99 0.67 11.95
C ALA A 120 -4.77 1.43 12.49
N ALA A 121 -3.91 0.77 13.27
CA ALA A 121 -2.70 1.38 13.84
C ALA A 121 -1.62 1.72 12.81
N LEU A 122 -1.70 1.15 11.60
CA LEU A 122 -0.73 1.36 10.51
C LEU A 122 -1.15 2.47 9.54
N GLY A 123 -2.36 3.02 9.70
CA GLY A 123 -2.95 3.99 8.78
C GLY A 123 -2.39 5.42 8.87
N HIS A 124 -1.72 5.79 9.96
CA HIS A 124 -1.27 7.17 10.22
C HIS A 124 0.20 7.43 9.85
N GLY A 125 0.66 6.93 8.70
CA GLY A 125 2.08 6.99 8.31
C GLY A 125 2.29 7.28 6.81
N PRO A 126 2.93 6.37 6.03
CA PRO A 126 3.30 6.62 4.64
C PRO A 126 2.15 7.10 3.72
N LEU A 127 0.93 6.57 3.90
CA LEU A 127 -0.23 7.00 3.10
C LEU A 127 -0.58 8.46 3.34
N THR A 128 -0.56 8.93 4.59
CA THR A 128 -0.84 10.34 4.90
C THR A 128 0.18 11.27 4.23
N CYS A 129 1.47 10.89 4.22
CA CYS A 129 2.50 11.63 3.51
C CYS A 129 2.27 11.65 2.00
N ALA A 130 1.92 10.51 1.40
CA ALA A 130 1.63 10.40 -0.03
C ALA A 130 0.39 11.23 -0.44
N ILE A 131 -0.68 11.20 0.38
CA ILE A 131 -1.88 12.01 0.17
C ILE A 131 -1.53 13.49 0.25
N THR A 132 -0.81 13.90 1.29
CA THR A 132 -0.38 15.31 1.47
C THR A 132 0.39 15.77 0.24
N LEU A 133 1.38 14.99 -0.21
CA LEU A 133 2.17 15.30 -1.40
C LEU A 133 1.30 15.50 -2.65
N LEU A 134 0.34 14.61 -2.87
CA LEU A 134 -0.55 14.70 -4.03
C LEU A 134 -1.52 15.89 -3.93
N LEU A 135 -2.08 16.15 -2.75
CA LEU A 135 -2.98 17.28 -2.52
C LEU A 135 -2.24 18.61 -2.70
N ASP A 136 -1.04 18.76 -2.14
CA ASP A 136 -0.21 19.96 -2.27
C ASP A 136 0.15 20.23 -3.74
N ALA A 137 0.50 19.18 -4.50
CA ALA A 137 0.81 19.31 -5.92
C ALA A 137 -0.42 19.75 -6.74
N ASN A 138 -1.61 19.26 -6.40
CA ASN A 138 -2.85 19.66 -7.05
C ASN A 138 -3.30 21.08 -6.66
N ASP A 139 -3.11 21.49 -5.41
CA ASP A 139 -3.39 22.85 -4.93
C ASP A 139 -2.48 23.86 -5.64
N ALA A 140 -1.18 23.58 -5.70
CA ALA A 140 -0.21 24.42 -6.42
C ALA A 140 -0.51 24.53 -7.92
N ALA A 141 -1.03 23.46 -8.54
CA ALA A 141 -1.43 23.46 -9.95
C ALA A 141 -2.85 24.02 -10.18
N GLY A 142 -3.62 24.25 -9.11
CA GLY A 142 -5.02 24.69 -9.20
C GLY A 142 -5.94 23.67 -9.87
N THR A 143 -5.60 22.38 -9.85
CA THR A 143 -6.34 21.31 -10.53
C THR A 143 -7.46 20.70 -9.67
N ILE A 144 -7.43 20.94 -8.35
CA ILE A 144 -8.52 20.62 -7.42
C ILE A 144 -8.88 21.86 -6.59
N ARG A 145 -9.99 21.78 -5.87
CA ARG A 145 -10.42 22.82 -4.92
C ARG A 145 -9.42 22.94 -3.76
N PRO A 146 -9.16 24.16 -3.28
CA PRO A 146 -8.25 24.38 -2.15
C PRO A 146 -8.88 23.94 -0.82
N GLY A 147 -8.03 23.78 0.20
CA GLY A 147 -8.46 23.57 1.58
C GLY A 147 -8.85 22.13 1.94
N LEU A 148 -8.41 21.14 1.17
CA LEU A 148 -8.59 19.72 1.47
C LEU A 148 -7.51 19.24 2.42
N SER A 149 -7.91 18.69 3.58
CA SER A 149 -6.97 17.98 4.44
C SER A 149 -6.80 16.52 4.02
N PRO A 150 -5.68 15.86 4.36
CA PRO A 150 -5.53 14.42 4.16
C PRO A 150 -6.62 13.59 4.84
N ASP A 151 -7.12 14.04 6.00
CA ASP A 151 -8.18 13.37 6.74
C ASP A 151 -9.53 13.48 6.00
N ASP A 152 -9.88 14.66 5.47
CA ASP A 152 -11.07 14.86 4.65
C ASP A 152 -11.02 13.99 3.39
N PHE A 153 -9.84 13.92 2.76
CA PHE A 153 -9.63 13.09 1.59
C PHE A 153 -9.83 11.60 1.90
N MET A 154 -9.26 11.11 3.01
CA MET A 154 -9.47 9.73 3.45
C MET A 154 -10.94 9.42 3.72
N LEU A 155 -11.67 10.35 4.35
CA LEU A 155 -13.11 10.22 4.56
C LEU A 155 -13.89 10.20 3.23
N ALA A 156 -13.49 11.01 2.25
CA ALA A 156 -14.14 11.06 0.95
C ALA A 156 -14.02 9.74 0.17
N ILE A 157 -12.91 9.02 0.33
CA ILE A 157 -12.69 7.73 -0.34
C ILE A 157 -13.09 6.53 0.52
N ALA A 158 -13.42 6.70 1.81
CA ALA A 158 -13.68 5.60 2.76
C ALA A 158 -14.74 4.56 2.30
N GLY A 159 -15.64 4.95 1.38
CA GLY A 159 -16.59 4.03 0.75
C GLY A 159 -15.94 2.87 -0.01
N LEU A 160 -14.71 3.03 -0.52
CA LEU A 160 -13.99 1.96 -1.24
C LEU A 160 -13.74 0.72 -0.36
N TRP A 161 -13.57 0.92 0.96
CA TRP A 161 -13.31 -0.15 1.92
C TRP A 161 -14.55 -1.01 2.24
N HIS A 162 -15.71 -0.62 1.71
CA HIS A 162 -16.98 -1.33 1.88
C HIS A 162 -17.40 -2.09 0.62
N ILE A 163 -16.62 -2.01 -0.47
CA ILE A 163 -16.91 -2.73 -1.70
C ILE A 163 -16.61 -4.21 -1.49
N ASP A 164 -17.54 -5.06 -1.91
CA ASP A 164 -17.39 -6.51 -1.86
C ASP A 164 -16.32 -6.97 -2.88
N PRO A 165 -15.21 -7.57 -2.43
CA PRO A 165 -14.16 -8.08 -3.33
C PRO A 165 -14.65 -9.18 -4.29
N ASP A 166 -15.75 -9.88 -3.96
CA ASP A 166 -16.31 -10.96 -4.79
C ASP A 166 -17.27 -10.44 -5.87
N SER A 167 -17.52 -9.13 -5.92
CA SER A 167 -18.36 -8.46 -6.92
C SER A 167 -17.55 -7.93 -8.12
N ASP A 168 -18.22 -7.28 -9.10
CA ASP A 168 -17.54 -6.48 -10.14
C ASP A 168 -16.99 -5.18 -9.55
N TRP A 169 -16.01 -5.35 -8.66
CA TRP A 169 -15.50 -4.31 -7.81
C TRP A 169 -14.68 -3.29 -8.60
N GLN A 170 -14.02 -3.69 -9.69
CA GLN A 170 -13.21 -2.79 -10.51
C GLN A 170 -14.08 -1.67 -11.09
N ALA A 171 -15.19 -2.04 -11.74
CA ALA A 171 -16.11 -1.05 -12.31
C ALA A 171 -16.69 -0.13 -11.21
N ARG A 172 -16.99 -0.70 -10.04
CA ARG A 172 -17.51 0.05 -8.89
C ARG A 172 -16.49 1.04 -8.33
N VAL A 173 -15.24 0.63 -8.18
CA VAL A 173 -14.12 1.48 -7.74
C VAL A 173 -13.92 2.61 -8.74
N ASP A 174 -13.84 2.31 -10.04
CA ASP A 174 -13.62 3.33 -11.06
C ASP A 174 -14.71 4.40 -11.05
N GLN A 175 -15.98 3.98 -10.99
CA GLN A 175 -17.11 4.90 -10.91
C GLN A 175 -17.05 5.78 -9.65
N LEU A 176 -16.72 5.21 -8.48
CA LEU A 176 -16.61 5.97 -7.24
C LEU A 176 -15.44 6.96 -7.27
N LEU A 177 -14.30 6.55 -7.83
CA LEU A 177 -13.13 7.41 -7.99
C LEU A 177 -13.40 8.57 -8.98
N ASP A 178 -14.18 8.33 -10.03
CA ASP A 178 -14.63 9.39 -10.94
C ASP A 178 -15.51 10.42 -10.22
N ILE A 179 -16.48 9.96 -9.43
CA ILE A 179 -17.33 10.85 -8.62
C ILE A 179 -16.50 11.69 -7.65
N VAL A 180 -15.52 11.06 -6.99
CA VAL A 180 -14.60 11.77 -6.09
C VAL A 180 -13.80 12.82 -6.88
N MET A 181 -13.17 12.45 -7.99
CA MET A 181 -12.38 13.38 -8.80
C MET A 181 -13.22 14.55 -9.34
N ASP A 182 -14.45 14.32 -9.77
CA ASP A 182 -15.36 15.37 -10.20
C ASP A 182 -15.70 16.33 -9.05
N GLY A 183 -15.95 15.79 -7.85
CA GLY A 183 -16.17 16.59 -6.64
C GLY A 183 -14.94 17.39 -6.21
N LEU A 184 -13.73 16.83 -6.35
CA LEU A 184 -12.47 17.51 -6.04
C LEU A 184 -12.17 18.63 -7.05
N ARG A 185 -12.46 18.40 -8.34
CA ARG A 185 -12.27 19.41 -9.41
C ARG A 185 -13.32 20.52 -9.39
N ALA A 186 -14.45 20.32 -8.70
CA ALA A 186 -15.47 21.34 -8.57
C ALA A 186 -14.95 22.54 -7.76
N GLY A 187 -14.80 23.69 -8.41
CA GLY A 187 -14.24 24.91 -7.80
C GLY A 187 -12.71 25.01 -7.86
N ALA A 188 -12.06 24.19 -8.69
CA ALA A 188 -10.63 24.31 -8.98
C ALA A 188 -10.34 25.65 -9.69
N PRO A 189 -9.36 26.45 -9.23
CA PRO A 189 -9.09 27.79 -9.76
C PRO A 189 -8.46 27.78 -11.17
N GLY A 190 -7.88 26.65 -11.59
CA GLY A 190 -7.26 26.48 -12.91
C GLY A 190 -8.22 26.03 -14.02
N ARG A 191 -9.54 26.04 -13.80
CA ARG A 191 -10.56 25.56 -14.74
C ARG A 191 -11.36 26.68 -15.37
#